data_AF-W9RAW9-F1
#
_entry.id   AF-W9RAW9-F1
#
_cell.length_a   1.000
_cell.length_b   1.000
_cell.length_c   1.000
_cell.angle_alpha   90.00
_cell.angle_beta   90.00
_cell.angle_gamma   90.00
#
_symmetry.space_group_name_H-M   'P 1'
#
loop_
_entity.id
_entity.type
_entity.pdbx_description
1 polymer ?
#
loop_
_entity_poly.entity_id
_entity_poly.type
_entity_poly.pdbx_seq_one_letter_code
_entity_poly.pdbx_strand_id
1 'polypeptide(L)'
;MRSHVSRLLKSDLVSVLVELQRQGLIFLSMKIYKWRNLDKIYSDENSMEDLNQLYDVVRKEIWYRPDMFFYRDMLMMLASNKKVDEAKQVWADLKSEEVLFDQHTFGDLVRAFLDNGLTSEAMDIYDEMRQSPDPPISLPFRVILKGLIPYPELREKVKDDFLELFPGMIVYDPPEDLFEDQDWRRDSDDD
;
A
#
# COMPACT_ATOMS: atom_id res chain seq x y z
N MET A 1 13.08 27.46 -16.73
CA MET A 1 14.18 27.59 -15.74
C MET A 1 13.96 26.66 -14.53
N ARG A 2 13.72 25.35 -14.75
CA ARG A 2 13.29 24.38 -13.71
C ARG A 2 14.25 23.17 -13.53
N SER A 3 15.49 23.20 -14.01
CA SER A 3 16.33 21.98 -14.06
C SER A 3 17.45 21.85 -13.00
N HIS A 4 17.93 22.94 -12.42
CA HIS A 4 19.10 22.88 -11.51
C HIS A 4 18.70 22.89 -10.02
N VAL A 5 17.77 23.77 -9.64
CA VAL A 5 17.31 23.91 -8.24
C VAL A 5 16.57 22.65 -7.76
N SER A 6 15.82 21.98 -8.63
CA SER A 6 15.14 20.71 -8.31
C SER A 6 16.12 19.55 -8.10
N ARG A 7 17.23 19.49 -8.86
CA ARG A 7 18.29 18.47 -8.66
C ARG A 7 19.05 18.67 -7.36
N LEU A 8 19.32 19.92 -6.99
CA LEU A 8 19.89 20.28 -5.69
C LEU A 8 18.99 19.78 -4.55
N LEU A 9 17.69 20.09 -4.59
CA LEU A 9 16.72 19.60 -3.61
C LEU A 9 16.66 18.05 -3.52
N LYS A 10 16.90 17.30 -4.60
CA LYS A 10 16.97 15.82 -4.57
C LYS A 10 18.25 15.31 -3.90
N SER A 11 19.40 15.88 -4.27
CA SER A 11 20.71 15.64 -3.64
C SER A 11 20.66 15.90 -2.13
N ASP A 12 20.01 17.00 -1.75
CA ASP A 12 19.89 17.43 -0.35
C ASP A 12 18.96 16.50 0.43
N LEU A 13 17.90 15.99 -0.20
CA LEU A 13 17.03 14.98 0.40
C LEU A 13 17.79 13.68 0.63
N VAL A 14 18.52 13.17 -0.36
CA VAL A 14 19.34 11.97 -0.20
C VAL A 14 20.36 12.16 0.92
N SER A 15 20.99 13.33 1.00
CA SER A 15 21.94 13.67 2.08
C SER A 15 21.26 13.73 3.45
N VAL A 16 20.04 14.27 3.54
CA VAL A 16 19.23 14.30 4.77
C VAL A 16 18.79 12.89 5.18
N LEU A 17 18.39 12.05 4.23
CA LEU A 17 18.02 10.66 4.47
C LEU A 17 19.24 9.86 4.99
N VAL A 18 20.41 10.07 4.39
CA VAL A 18 21.70 9.47 4.82
C VAL A 18 22.10 9.96 6.22
N GLU A 19 21.94 11.24 6.54
CA GLU A 19 22.30 11.78 7.85
C GLU A 19 21.33 11.35 8.95
N LEU A 20 20.02 11.28 8.67
CA LEU A 20 19.02 10.73 9.60
C LEU A 20 19.24 9.24 9.84
N GLN A 21 19.73 8.52 8.84
CA GLN A 21 20.13 7.13 8.96
C GLN A 21 21.41 6.96 9.78
N ARG A 22 22.42 7.82 9.63
CA ARG A 22 23.63 7.85 10.50
C ARG A 22 23.25 7.96 11.97
N GLN A 23 22.15 8.63 12.26
CA GLN A 23 21.62 8.87 13.60
C GLN A 23 20.66 7.77 14.09
N GLY A 24 20.41 6.71 13.30
CA GLY A 24 19.52 5.61 13.66
C GLY A 24 18.02 5.96 13.57
N LEU A 25 17.67 7.02 12.85
CA LEU A 25 16.31 7.58 12.77
C LEU A 25 15.62 7.21 11.45
N ILE A 26 15.64 5.92 11.09
CA ILE A 26 15.09 5.36 9.84
C ILE A 26 13.60 5.70 9.66
N PHE A 27 12.84 5.70 10.75
CA PHE A 27 11.43 6.09 10.74
C PHE A 27 11.20 7.55 10.28
N LEU A 28 12.15 8.46 10.56
CA LEU A 28 12.08 9.86 10.16
C LEU A 28 12.44 10.05 8.68
N SER A 29 13.31 9.19 8.13
CA SER A 29 13.70 9.26 6.71
C SER A 29 12.52 8.89 5.81
N MET A 30 11.79 7.81 6.13
CA MET A 30 10.54 7.44 5.45
C MET A 30 9.45 8.49 5.64
N LYS A 31 9.32 9.06 6.85
CA LYS A 31 8.37 10.18 7.09
C LYS A 31 8.69 11.42 6.27
N ILE A 32 9.96 11.75 6.05
CA ILE A 32 10.37 12.93 5.27
C ILE A 32 10.17 12.70 3.78
N TYR A 33 10.43 11.49 3.28
CA TYR A 33 10.07 11.13 1.90
C TYR A 33 8.55 11.19 1.69
N LYS A 34 7.76 10.65 2.64
CA LYS A 34 6.29 10.72 2.64
C LYS A 34 5.77 12.16 2.75
N TRP A 35 6.34 12.97 3.66
CA TRP A 35 5.96 14.36 3.93
C TRP A 35 6.27 15.30 2.77
N ARG A 36 7.45 15.21 2.16
CA ARG A 36 7.84 16.06 1.02
C ARG A 36 6.94 15.85 -0.21
N ASN A 37 6.38 14.66 -0.34
CA ASN A 37 5.73 14.21 -1.55
C ASN A 37 4.20 14.11 -1.45
N LEU A 38 3.65 14.47 -0.29
CA LEU A 38 2.23 14.38 0.01
C LEU A 38 1.33 15.24 -0.90
N ASP A 39 1.88 16.26 -1.58
CA ASP A 39 1.09 17.14 -2.47
C ASP A 39 1.41 17.02 -3.97
N LYS A 40 2.43 16.25 -4.38
CA LYS A 40 2.90 16.25 -5.80
C LYS A 40 3.24 14.91 -6.43
N ILE A 41 3.37 13.82 -5.67
CA ILE A 41 3.82 12.54 -6.23
C ILE A 41 2.74 11.75 -6.96
N TYR A 42 1.46 12.09 -6.76
CA TYR A 42 0.37 11.23 -7.20
C TYR A 42 -0.15 11.49 -8.63
N SER A 43 0.53 12.25 -9.49
CA SER A 43 -0.05 12.57 -10.82
C SER A 43 0.90 12.77 -12.01
N ASP A 44 2.22 12.84 -11.84
CA ASP A 44 3.15 13.06 -12.98
C ASP A 44 4.11 11.88 -13.14
N GLU A 45 4.31 11.41 -14.39
CA GLU A 45 5.16 10.28 -14.78
C GLU A 45 6.59 10.41 -14.22
N ASN A 46 7.12 11.63 -14.15
CA ASN A 46 8.45 11.91 -13.58
C ASN A 46 8.58 11.47 -12.11
N SER A 47 7.49 11.52 -11.34
CA SER A 47 7.50 11.13 -9.91
C SER A 47 7.57 9.62 -9.74
N MET A 48 6.97 8.86 -10.67
CA MET A 48 7.03 7.40 -10.66
C MET A 48 8.41 6.88 -11.08
N GLU A 49 9.07 7.55 -12.03
CA GLU A 49 10.45 7.20 -12.39
C GLU A 49 11.42 7.44 -11.22
N ASP A 50 11.28 8.57 -10.51
CA ASP A 50 12.06 8.86 -9.31
C ASP A 50 11.88 7.81 -8.20
N LEU A 51 10.66 7.31 -8.04
CA LEU A 51 10.32 6.30 -7.07
C LEU A 51 10.92 4.93 -7.42
N ASN A 52 10.78 4.49 -8.66
CA ASN A 52 11.38 3.25 -9.13
C ASN A 52 12.91 3.31 -8.99
N GLN A 53 13.52 4.45 -9.31
CA GLN A 53 14.94 4.67 -9.08
C GLN A 53 15.30 4.60 -7.60
N LEU A 54 14.50 5.19 -6.71
CA LEU A 54 14.72 5.10 -5.27
C LEU A 54 14.65 3.65 -4.78
N TYR A 55 13.65 2.88 -5.23
CA TYR A 55 13.50 1.46 -4.90
C TYR A 55 14.77 0.66 -5.28
N ASP A 56 15.25 0.83 -6.51
CA ASP A 56 16.44 0.16 -7.03
C ASP A 56 17.72 0.56 -6.28
N VAL A 57 17.87 1.84 -5.95
CA VAL A 57 19.04 2.35 -5.22
C VAL A 57 19.03 1.78 -3.80
N VAL A 58 17.92 1.89 -3.08
CA VAL A 58 17.81 1.42 -1.69
C VAL A 58 18.14 -0.06 -1.57
N ARG A 59 17.65 -0.92 -2.47
CA ARG A 59 17.91 -2.37 -2.42
C ARG A 59 19.35 -2.77 -2.71
N LYS A 60 20.16 -1.90 -3.33
CA LYS A 60 21.58 -2.14 -3.65
C LYS A 60 22.53 -1.66 -2.55
N GLU A 61 22.03 -0.95 -1.55
CA GLU A 61 22.85 -0.41 -0.48
C GLU A 61 23.29 -1.48 0.53
N ILE A 62 24.53 -1.38 1.04
CA ILE A 62 25.12 -2.37 1.97
C ILE A 62 24.30 -2.54 3.25
N TRP A 63 23.64 -1.46 3.68
CA TRP A 63 22.82 -1.39 4.88
C TRP A 63 21.37 -1.82 4.65
N TYR A 64 20.97 -2.08 3.40
CA TYR A 64 19.62 -2.51 3.09
C TYR A 64 19.27 -3.79 3.85
N ARG A 65 18.15 -3.75 4.55
CA ARG A 65 17.53 -4.91 5.15
C ARG A 65 16.09 -4.97 4.68
N PRO A 66 15.64 -6.09 4.11
CA PRO A 66 14.25 -6.27 3.73
C PRO A 66 13.35 -5.97 4.93
N ASP A 67 12.34 -5.11 4.74
CA ASP A 67 11.46 -4.63 5.79
C ASP A 67 10.00 -4.65 5.32
N MET A 68 9.11 -5.13 6.18
CA MET A 68 7.68 -5.22 5.90
C MET A 68 7.08 -3.85 5.55
N PHE A 69 7.41 -2.80 6.31
CA PHE A 69 6.83 -1.48 6.09
C PHE A 69 7.31 -0.86 4.77
N PHE A 70 8.58 -1.08 4.41
CA PHE A 70 9.11 -0.67 3.11
C PHE A 70 8.32 -1.28 1.94
N TYR A 71 8.12 -2.59 1.94
CA TYR A 71 7.36 -3.28 0.88
C TYR A 71 5.89 -2.88 0.87
N ARG A 72 5.26 -2.79 2.05
CA ARG A 72 3.87 -2.32 2.19
C ARG A 72 3.70 -0.94 1.57
N ASP A 73 4.54 0.03 1.95
CA ASP A 73 4.42 1.41 1.46
C ASP A 73 4.67 1.49 -0.05
N MET A 74 5.61 0.69 -0.59
CA MET A 74 5.85 0.57 -2.03
C MET A 74 4.60 0.09 -2.78
N LEU A 75 4.01 -1.02 -2.32
CA LEU A 75 2.82 -1.62 -2.93
C LEU A 75 1.59 -0.71 -2.84
N MET A 76 1.36 -0.05 -1.70
CA MET A 76 0.25 0.89 -1.51
C MET A 76 0.27 2.02 -2.54
N MET A 77 1.45 2.56 -2.83
CA MET A 77 1.62 3.66 -3.77
C MET A 77 1.63 3.18 -5.23
N LEU A 78 2.11 1.98 -5.52
CA LEU A 78 1.94 1.39 -6.84
C LEU A 78 0.47 1.12 -7.15
N ALA A 79 -0.30 0.65 -6.16
CA ALA A 79 -1.75 0.48 -6.29
C ALA A 79 -2.46 1.81 -6.57
N SER A 80 -2.13 2.89 -5.84
CA SER A 80 -2.75 4.21 -6.06
C SER A 80 -2.43 4.81 -7.43
N ASN A 81 -1.31 4.42 -8.04
CA ASN A 81 -0.90 4.85 -9.38
C ASN A 81 -1.22 3.82 -10.47
N LYS A 82 -1.94 2.73 -10.13
CA LYS A 82 -2.34 1.65 -11.05
C LYS A 82 -1.15 1.03 -11.81
N LYS A 83 0.01 0.95 -11.17
CA LYS A 83 1.25 0.36 -11.70
C LYS A 83 1.33 -1.12 -11.35
N VAL A 84 0.53 -1.91 -12.06
CA VAL A 84 0.32 -3.34 -11.75
C VAL A 84 1.57 -4.19 -11.99
N ASP A 85 2.29 -3.95 -13.09
CA ASP A 85 3.46 -4.75 -13.44
C ASP A 85 4.61 -4.52 -12.45
N GLU A 86 4.82 -3.26 -12.07
CA GLU A 86 5.78 -2.89 -11.03
C GLU A 86 5.36 -3.44 -9.66
N ALA A 87 4.06 -3.42 -9.32
CA ALA A 87 3.58 -4.02 -8.08
C ALA A 87 3.83 -5.53 -8.02
N LYS A 88 3.67 -6.25 -9.14
CA LYS A 88 3.98 -7.67 -9.24
C LYS A 88 5.47 -7.95 -9.06
N GLN A 89 6.34 -7.09 -9.63
CA GLN A 89 7.78 -7.19 -9.42
C GLN A 89 8.14 -6.99 -7.94
N VAL A 90 7.61 -5.94 -7.31
CA VAL A 90 7.83 -5.67 -5.86
C VAL A 90 7.31 -6.82 -4.99
N TRP A 91 6.20 -7.46 -5.35
CA TRP A 91 5.67 -8.63 -4.67
C TRP A 91 6.58 -9.86 -4.82
N ALA A 92 7.12 -10.10 -6.02
CA ALA A 92 8.08 -11.17 -6.26
C ALA A 92 9.38 -10.95 -5.47
N ASP A 93 9.83 -9.71 -5.39
CA ASP A 93 11.00 -9.31 -4.62
C ASP A 93 10.80 -9.54 -3.12
N LEU A 94 9.65 -9.13 -2.56
CA LEU A 94 9.24 -9.43 -1.18
C LEU A 94 9.34 -10.92 -0.87
N LYS A 95 8.82 -11.77 -1.77
CA LYS A 95 8.88 -13.23 -1.61
C LYS A 95 10.30 -13.76 -1.67
N SER A 96 11.11 -13.25 -2.60
CA SER A 96 12.51 -13.67 -2.77
C SER A 96 13.38 -13.29 -1.57
N GLU A 97 13.03 -12.22 -0.88
CA GLU A 97 13.70 -11.72 0.32
C GLU A 97 13.08 -12.26 1.62
N GLU A 98 12.12 -13.19 1.50
CA GLU A 98 11.46 -13.88 2.61
C GLU A 98 10.81 -12.91 3.62
N VAL A 99 10.36 -11.74 3.15
CA VAL A 99 9.64 -10.76 3.99
C VAL A 99 8.20 -11.23 4.16
N LEU A 100 7.80 -11.40 5.42
CA LEU A 100 6.45 -11.78 5.79
C LEU A 100 5.61 -10.55 6.13
N PHE A 101 4.36 -10.58 5.68
CA PHE A 101 3.35 -9.62 6.09
C PHE A 101 2.50 -10.17 7.21
N ASP A 102 2.21 -9.31 8.19
CA ASP A 102 1.19 -9.60 9.17
C ASP A 102 -0.21 -9.49 8.53
N GLN A 103 -1.18 -10.09 9.21
CA GLN A 103 -2.58 -10.10 8.76
C GLN A 103 -3.16 -8.69 8.57
N HIS A 104 -2.71 -7.69 9.35
CA HIS A 104 -3.15 -6.31 9.20
C HIS A 104 -2.65 -5.69 7.90
N THR A 105 -1.39 -5.91 7.55
CA THR A 105 -0.75 -5.44 6.33
C THR A 105 -1.42 -6.01 5.10
N PHE A 106 -1.75 -7.31 5.12
CA PHE A 106 -2.56 -7.90 4.06
C PHE A 106 -3.92 -7.20 3.92
N GLY A 107 -4.66 -7.01 5.02
CA GLY A 107 -5.94 -6.31 5.01
C GLY A 107 -5.87 -4.90 4.41
N ASP A 108 -4.84 -4.14 4.78
CA ASP A 108 -4.57 -2.80 4.23
C ASP A 108 -4.32 -2.84 2.72
N LEU A 109 -3.49 -3.79 2.26
CA LEU A 109 -3.14 -3.92 0.84
C LEU A 109 -4.32 -4.37 0.00
N VAL A 110 -5.06 -5.40 0.41
CA VAL A 110 -6.28 -5.84 -0.29
C VAL A 110 -7.24 -4.65 -0.41
N ARG A 111 -7.45 -3.90 0.67
CA ARG A 111 -8.30 -2.70 0.64
C ARG A 111 -7.79 -1.65 -0.34
N ALA A 112 -6.49 -1.35 -0.33
CA ALA A 112 -5.92 -0.34 -1.21
C ALA A 112 -6.04 -0.71 -2.70
N PHE A 113 -5.84 -1.97 -3.05
CA PHE A 113 -6.03 -2.44 -4.43
C PHE A 113 -7.50 -2.40 -4.84
N LEU A 114 -8.44 -2.79 -3.96
CA LEU A 114 -9.88 -2.65 -4.20
C LEU A 114 -10.30 -1.19 -4.42
N ASP A 115 -9.83 -0.28 -3.56
CA ASP A 115 -10.13 1.16 -3.65
C ASP A 115 -9.63 1.80 -4.96
N ASN A 116 -8.63 1.19 -5.61
CA ASN A 116 -8.08 1.64 -6.90
C ASN A 116 -8.64 0.86 -8.10
N GLY A 117 -9.62 -0.02 -7.89
CA GLY A 117 -10.26 -0.82 -8.94
C GLY A 117 -9.40 -1.98 -9.46
N LEU A 118 -8.35 -2.36 -8.74
CA LEU A 118 -7.44 -3.47 -9.06
C LEU A 118 -7.94 -4.76 -8.39
N THR A 119 -9.16 -5.17 -8.73
CA THR A 119 -9.87 -6.24 -8.02
C THR A 119 -9.20 -7.60 -8.17
N SER A 120 -8.63 -7.90 -9.34
CA SER A 120 -7.92 -9.18 -9.56
C SER A 120 -6.73 -9.31 -8.64
N GLU A 121 -5.87 -8.29 -8.63
CA GLU A 121 -4.67 -8.23 -7.80
C GLU A 121 -5.01 -8.22 -6.31
N ALA A 122 -6.08 -7.52 -5.92
CA ALA A 122 -6.57 -7.55 -4.54
C ALA A 122 -6.94 -8.96 -4.09
N MET A 123 -7.60 -9.74 -4.95
CA MET A 123 -7.99 -11.12 -4.61
C MET A 123 -6.80 -12.08 -4.61
N ASP A 124 -5.79 -11.85 -5.45
CA ASP A 124 -4.52 -12.59 -5.38
C ASP A 124 -3.84 -12.35 -4.01
N ILE A 125 -3.77 -11.10 -3.56
CA ILE A 125 -3.21 -10.73 -2.24
C ILE A 125 -4.05 -11.34 -1.10
N TYR A 126 -5.37 -11.40 -1.24
CA TYR A 126 -6.25 -12.05 -0.28
C TYR A 126 -6.01 -13.56 -0.18
N ASP A 127 -5.82 -14.24 -1.31
CA ASP A 127 -5.54 -15.67 -1.31
C ASP A 127 -4.15 -15.96 -0.68
N GLU A 128 -3.17 -15.07 -0.84
CA GLU A 128 -1.89 -15.13 -0.12
C GLU A 128 -2.06 -14.90 1.39
N MET A 129 -2.92 -13.96 1.82
CA MET A 129 -3.25 -13.73 3.23
C MET A 129 -3.80 -15.00 3.89
N ARG A 130 -4.67 -15.74 3.18
CA ARG A 130 -5.24 -17.00 3.67
C ARG A 130 -4.22 -18.13 3.78
N GLN A 131 -3.19 -18.10 2.94
CA GLN A 131 -2.10 -19.07 2.94
C GLN A 131 -0.96 -18.69 3.90
N SER A 132 -1.04 -17.50 4.51
CA SER A 132 -0.05 -17.03 5.47
C SER A 132 0.07 -18.00 6.65
N PRO A 133 1.30 -18.25 7.15
CA PRO A 133 1.50 -19.06 8.35
C PRO A 133 0.97 -18.38 9.62
N ASP A 134 0.75 -17.06 9.59
CA ASP A 134 0.21 -16.33 10.73
C ASP A 134 -1.27 -16.66 10.95
N PRO A 135 -1.70 -16.90 12.21
CA PRO A 135 -3.08 -17.19 12.51
C PRO A 135 -4.03 -16.10 11.97
N PRO A 136 -5.13 -16.49 11.29
CA PRO A 136 -6.06 -15.52 10.76
C PRO A 136 -6.68 -14.70 11.88
N ILE A 137 -6.84 -13.40 11.64
CA ILE A 137 -7.56 -12.49 12.55
C ILE A 137 -8.79 -11.93 11.85
N SER A 138 -9.82 -11.59 12.63
CA SER A 138 -11.11 -11.18 12.08
C SER A 138 -11.13 -9.76 11.49
N LEU A 139 -10.22 -8.87 11.93
CA LEU A 139 -10.26 -7.45 11.55
C LEU A 139 -9.99 -7.19 10.05
N PRO A 140 -8.96 -7.78 9.41
CA PRO A 140 -8.71 -7.64 7.97
C PRO A 140 -9.92 -7.99 7.11
N PHE A 141 -10.63 -9.08 7.44
CA PHE A 141 -11.85 -9.47 6.74
C PHE A 141 -12.92 -8.37 6.75
N ARG A 142 -13.08 -7.63 7.86
CA ARG A 142 -14.05 -6.52 7.92
C ARG A 142 -13.70 -5.40 6.93
N VAL A 143 -12.41 -5.08 6.81
CA VAL A 143 -11.92 -4.05 5.90
C VAL A 143 -12.10 -4.50 4.45
N ILE A 144 -11.80 -5.77 4.16
CA ILE A 144 -11.95 -6.38 2.84
C ILE A 144 -13.41 -6.47 2.43
N LEU A 145 -14.31 -6.96 3.30
CA LEU A 145 -15.74 -7.04 3.04
C LEU A 145 -16.38 -5.67 2.78
N LYS A 146 -15.85 -4.60 3.39
CA LYS A 146 -16.22 -3.22 3.07
C LYS A 146 -15.71 -2.80 1.69
N GLY A 147 -14.53 -3.27 1.27
CA GLY A 147 -13.98 -2.99 -0.07
C GLY A 147 -14.72 -3.74 -1.17
N LEU A 148 -15.31 -4.87 -0.83
CA LEU A 148 -16.04 -5.74 -1.74
C LEU A 148 -17.53 -5.39 -1.89
N ILE A 149 -18.01 -4.28 -1.31
CA ILE A 149 -19.39 -3.82 -1.51
C ILE A 149 -19.76 -3.74 -3.01
N PRO A 150 -18.92 -3.19 -3.91
CA PRO A 150 -19.21 -3.16 -5.34
C PRO A 150 -19.10 -4.52 -6.05
N TYR A 151 -18.68 -5.58 -5.35
CA TYR A 151 -18.38 -6.92 -5.92
C TYR A 151 -19.11 -8.03 -5.13
N PRO A 152 -20.45 -8.16 -5.26
CA PRO A 152 -21.26 -9.05 -4.40
C PRO A 152 -20.82 -10.51 -4.39
N GLU A 153 -20.43 -11.06 -5.54
CA GLU A 153 -19.98 -12.46 -5.65
C GLU A 153 -18.70 -12.72 -4.85
N LEU A 154 -17.71 -11.81 -4.96
CA LEU A 154 -16.47 -11.89 -4.20
C LEU A 154 -16.72 -11.64 -2.71
N ARG A 155 -17.63 -10.71 -2.40
CA ARG A 155 -18.02 -10.40 -1.03
C ARG A 155 -18.58 -11.63 -0.33
N GLU A 156 -19.48 -12.37 -0.98
CA GLU A 156 -20.07 -13.58 -0.42
C GLU A 156 -19.02 -14.68 -0.22
N LYS A 157 -18.13 -14.90 -1.20
CA LYS A 157 -16.96 -15.81 -1.04
C LYS A 157 -16.16 -15.49 0.23
N VAL A 158 -15.84 -14.21 0.46
CA VAL A 158 -15.06 -13.79 1.63
C VAL A 158 -15.85 -13.95 2.94
N LYS A 159 -17.19 -13.83 2.92
CA LYS A 159 -18.02 -14.14 4.09
C LYS A 159 -17.99 -15.64 4.43
N ASP A 160 -18.10 -16.49 3.42
CA ASP A 160 -18.02 -17.94 3.60
C ASP A 160 -16.66 -18.33 4.18
N ASP A 161 -15.57 -17.83 3.59
CA ASP A 161 -14.21 -18.03 4.09
C ASP A 161 -14.05 -17.56 5.55
N PHE A 162 -14.66 -16.42 5.91
CA PHE A 162 -14.63 -15.91 7.28
C PHE A 162 -15.35 -16.86 8.25
N LEU A 163 -16.52 -17.38 7.87
CA LEU A 163 -17.29 -18.29 8.72
C LEU A 163 -16.62 -19.65 8.90
N GLU A 164 -15.89 -20.12 7.89
CA GLU A 164 -15.04 -21.32 8.00
C GLU A 164 -13.92 -21.14 9.03
N LEU A 165 -13.27 -19.97 9.03
CA LEU A 165 -12.16 -19.66 9.94
C LEU A 165 -12.62 -19.28 11.35
N PHE A 166 -13.78 -18.65 11.48
CA PHE A 166 -14.32 -18.11 12.72
C PHE A 166 -15.76 -18.60 12.98
N PRO A 167 -15.94 -19.91 13.24
CA PRO A 167 -17.26 -20.49 13.43
C PRO A 167 -17.98 -19.84 14.63
N GLY A 168 -19.22 -19.40 14.42
CA GLY A 168 -20.05 -18.77 15.44
C GLY A 168 -19.82 -17.27 15.65
N MET A 169 -18.90 -16.65 14.90
CA MET A 169 -18.79 -15.18 14.87
C MET A 169 -19.84 -14.57 13.93
N ILE A 170 -20.37 -13.42 14.31
CA ILE A 170 -21.25 -12.63 13.44
C ILE A 170 -20.39 -11.93 12.39
N VAL A 171 -20.69 -12.19 11.12
CA VAL A 171 -20.06 -11.50 9.99
C VAL A 171 -20.44 -10.02 10.02
N TYR A 172 -19.46 -9.13 9.91
CA TYR A 172 -19.72 -7.71 9.74
C TYR A 172 -20.24 -7.45 8.33
N ASP A 173 -21.55 -7.23 8.20
CA ASP A 173 -22.25 -6.97 6.95
C ASP A 173 -22.95 -5.61 7.01
N PRO A 174 -22.22 -4.49 6.86
CA PRO A 174 -22.85 -3.19 6.84
C PRO A 174 -23.71 -3.04 5.57
N PRO A 175 -24.92 -2.48 5.68
CA PRO A 175 -25.77 -2.14 4.54
C PRO A 175 -25.03 -1.32 3.48
N GLU A 176 -25.35 -1.58 2.21
CA GLU A 176 -24.79 -0.89 1.04
C GLU A 176 -24.97 0.64 1.12
N ASP A 177 -26.08 1.07 1.74
CA ASP A 177 -26.57 2.45 1.75
C ASP A 177 -25.95 3.35 2.85
N LEU A 178 -25.14 2.81 3.77
CA LEU A 178 -24.65 3.58 4.93
C LEU A 178 -23.43 4.46 4.64
N PHE A 179 -22.92 4.51 3.40
CA PHE A 179 -21.66 5.19 3.08
C PHE A 179 -21.71 6.13 1.88
N GLU A 180 -22.90 6.53 1.40
CA GLU A 180 -23.04 7.56 0.37
C GLU A 180 -22.50 8.95 0.83
N ASP A 181 -22.28 9.16 2.14
CA ASP A 181 -21.79 10.44 2.68
C ASP A 181 -20.25 10.57 2.71
N GLN A 182 -19.57 10.37 1.56
CA GLN A 182 -18.18 10.83 1.39
C GLN A 182 -17.99 11.80 0.20
N ASP A 183 -19.04 12.54 -0.14
CA ASP A 183 -18.98 13.62 -1.15
C ASP A 183 -18.35 14.94 -0.63
N TRP A 184 -17.61 14.90 0.49
CA TRP A 184 -16.92 16.08 1.03
C TRP A 184 -15.64 16.47 0.27
N ARG A 185 -15.32 15.80 -0.84
CA ARG A 185 -14.11 16.07 -1.66
C ARG A 185 -14.40 16.73 -3.01
N ARG A 186 -15.64 17.16 -3.29
CA ARG A 186 -15.99 17.78 -4.58
C ARG A 186 -16.42 19.24 -4.55
N ASP A 187 -16.68 19.83 -3.38
CA ASP A 187 -17.05 21.24 -3.29
C ASP A 187 -15.91 22.07 -2.69
N SER A 188 -14.84 22.29 -3.45
CA SER A 188 -13.93 23.40 -3.18
C SER A 188 -13.15 23.89 -4.41
N ASP A 189 -13.74 23.80 -5.60
CA ASP A 189 -13.25 24.49 -6.80
C ASP A 189 -14.47 25.03 -7.57
N ASP A 190 -15.08 26.08 -7.03
CA ASP A 190 -15.87 27.08 -7.78
C ASP A 190 -16.17 28.26 -6.83
N ASP A 191 -15.24 29.22 -6.78
CA ASP A 191 -15.47 30.67 -6.67
C ASP A 191 -14.14 31.46 -6.79
#